data_AF-A0A1H9GAL1-F1
#
_entry.id   AF-A0A1H9GAL1-F1
#
_cell.length_a   1.000
_cell.length_b   1.000
_cell.length_c   1.000
_cell.angle_alpha   90.00
_cell.angle_beta   90.00
_cell.angle_gamma   90.00
#
_symmetry.space_group_name_H-M   'P 1'
#
loop_
_entity.id
_entity.type
_entity.pdbx_description
1 polymer ?
#
loop_
_entity_poly.entity_id
_entity_poly.type
_entity_poly.pdbx_seq_one_letter_code
_entity_poly.pdbx_strand_id
1 'polypeptide(L)'
;MTEPELGTHEWWESYKETVNGDPEMDVRGHDKFSENFYVQMGDERVLIEMDGGEIESLVPNPTMNHQWSFGVEGDREAWEQFVRETPPAFNHEIIASHYRTAVRNEDGHLELTGDNKKLFQHLRAFQRTLDLMRVAHNDGGS
;
A
#
# COMPACT_ATOMS: atom_id res chain seq x y z
N MET A 1 -8.16 -0.15 23.05
CA MET A 1 -7.35 0.93 22.46
C MET A 1 -8.08 1.35 21.20
N THR A 2 -8.15 2.64 20.89
CA THR A 2 -8.83 3.13 19.68
C THR A 2 -8.06 2.63 18.47
N GLU A 3 -8.74 2.04 17.48
CA GLU A 3 -8.12 1.66 16.20
C GLU A 3 -7.48 2.91 15.58
N PRO A 4 -6.21 2.86 15.14
CA PRO A 4 -5.55 4.03 14.55
C PRO A 4 -6.29 4.45 13.29
N GLU A 5 -6.68 5.74 13.23
CA GLU A 5 -7.39 6.29 12.08
C GLU A 5 -6.51 6.20 10.83
N LEU A 6 -7.06 5.55 9.79
CA LEU A 6 -6.38 5.28 8.53
C LEU A 6 -5.82 6.58 7.92
N GLY A 7 -4.56 6.54 7.51
CA GLY A 7 -3.90 7.66 6.84
C GLY A 7 -3.32 8.73 7.77
N THR A 8 -3.54 8.65 9.08
CA THR A 8 -2.86 9.53 10.05
C THR A 8 -1.36 9.22 10.13
N HIS A 9 -0.55 10.18 10.60
CA HIS A 9 0.89 9.97 10.78
C HIS A 9 1.19 8.76 11.69
N GLU A 10 0.46 8.64 12.81
CA GLU A 10 0.62 7.51 13.73
C GLU A 10 0.30 6.16 13.07
N TRP A 11 -0.73 6.12 12.22
CA TRP A 11 -1.06 4.92 11.44
C TRP A 11 0.05 4.56 10.45
N TRP A 12 0.62 5.55 9.75
CA TRP A 12 1.71 5.33 8.80
C TRP A 12 3.00 4.84 9.48
N GLU A 13 3.35 5.36 10.66
CA GLU A 13 4.50 4.86 11.42
C GLU A 13 4.28 3.41 11.90
N SER A 14 3.08 3.08 12.39
CA SER A 14 2.73 1.69 12.75
C SER A 14 2.78 0.76 11.52
N TYR A 15 2.33 1.23 10.37
CA TYR A 15 2.45 0.51 9.10
C TYR A 15 3.92 0.24 8.73
N LYS A 16 4.80 1.23 8.87
CA LYS A 16 6.23 1.07 8.64
C LYS A 16 6.84 0.00 9.56
N GLU A 17 6.54 0.05 10.86
CA GLU A 17 7.00 -0.97 11.81
C GLU A 17 6.48 -2.36 11.45
N THR A 18 5.21 -2.44 11.03
CA THR A 18 4.57 -3.70 10.60
C THR A 18 5.25 -4.29 9.36
N VAL A 19 5.63 -3.45 8.38
CA VAL A 19 6.35 -3.90 7.17
C VAL A 19 7.77 -4.34 7.51
N ASN A 20 8.51 -3.54 8.26
CA ASN A 20 9.91 -3.82 8.58
C ASN A 20 10.07 -4.97 9.59
N GLY A 21 9.00 -5.38 10.27
CA GLY A 21 8.97 -6.56 11.13
C GLY A 21 8.43 -7.83 10.46
N ASP A 22 8.01 -7.77 9.19
CA ASP A 22 7.37 -8.90 8.53
C ASP A 22 8.40 -9.91 7.98
N PRO A 23 8.41 -11.18 8.45
CA PRO A 23 9.39 -12.17 8.00
C PRO A 23 9.30 -12.52 6.51
N GLU A 24 8.15 -12.28 5.87
CA GLU A 24 8.02 -12.47 4.43
C GLU A 24 8.72 -11.36 3.65
N MET A 25 8.69 -10.12 4.14
CA MET A 25 9.45 -9.02 3.54
C MET A 25 10.96 -9.27 3.65
N ASP A 26 11.43 -9.80 4.78
CA ASP A 26 12.84 -10.20 4.99
C ASP A 26 13.34 -11.28 4.01
N VAL A 27 12.44 -12.11 3.47
CA VAL A 27 12.85 -13.24 2.60
C VAL A 27 12.55 -12.95 1.12
N ARG A 28 11.39 -12.34 0.85
CA ARG A 28 10.88 -12.13 -0.51
C ARG A 28 11.15 -10.71 -1.01
N GLY A 29 11.26 -9.74 -0.12
CA GLY A 29 11.66 -8.36 -0.41
C GLY A 29 13.17 -8.14 -0.42
N HIS A 30 13.91 -8.87 0.42
CA HIS A 30 15.36 -8.70 0.63
C HIS A 30 16.18 -8.66 -0.67
N ASP A 31 16.98 -7.60 -0.80
CA ASP A 31 17.79 -7.19 -1.96
C ASP A 31 17.05 -7.02 -3.30
N LYS A 32 15.72 -7.16 -3.30
CA LYS A 32 14.92 -7.30 -4.54
C LYS A 32 13.79 -6.30 -4.65
N PHE A 33 13.34 -5.68 -3.56
CA PHE A 33 12.27 -4.70 -3.60
C PHE A 33 12.70 -3.35 -3.03
N SER A 34 13.36 -2.56 -3.88
CA SER A 34 13.73 -1.15 -3.63
C SER A 34 13.00 -0.19 -4.58
N GLU A 35 11.80 -0.56 -5.01
CA GLU A 35 11.01 0.27 -5.91
C GLU A 35 10.04 1.14 -5.10
N ASN A 36 10.31 2.44 -5.10
CA ASN A 36 9.45 3.42 -4.45
C ASN A 36 8.07 3.44 -5.12
N PHE A 37 7.02 3.51 -4.31
CA PHE A 37 5.64 3.62 -4.77
C PHE A 37 4.86 4.59 -3.89
N TYR A 38 3.80 5.18 -4.43
CA TYR A 38 2.92 6.02 -3.62
C TYR A 38 1.58 5.35 -3.35
N VAL A 39 0.96 5.78 -2.26
CA VAL A 39 -0.43 5.49 -1.91
C VAL A 39 -1.17 6.81 -1.86
N GLN A 40 -2.29 6.88 -2.57
CA GLN A 40 -3.18 8.02 -2.57
C GLN A 40 -4.54 7.63 -2.02
N MET A 41 -4.98 8.33 -0.98
CA MET A 41 -6.27 8.18 -0.31
C MET A 41 -7.06 9.49 -0.46
N GLY A 42 -7.90 9.59 -1.50
CA GLY A 42 -8.53 10.85 -1.89
C GLY A 42 -7.48 11.87 -2.35
N ASP A 43 -7.42 13.04 -1.68
CA ASP A 43 -6.47 14.12 -2.01
C ASP A 43 -5.10 13.96 -1.32
N GLU A 44 -4.97 13.02 -0.38
CA GLU A 44 -3.75 12.79 0.37
C GLU A 44 -2.88 11.75 -0.32
N ARG A 45 -1.59 12.06 -0.48
CA ARG A 45 -0.62 11.15 -1.09
C ARG A 45 0.58 10.97 -0.17
N VAL A 46 0.96 9.72 0.07
CA VAL A 46 2.19 9.36 0.79
C VAL A 46 3.06 8.53 -0.14
N LEU A 47 4.30 8.96 -0.31
CA LEU A 47 5.33 8.16 -0.98
C LEU A 47 5.98 7.23 0.03
N ILE A 48 6.10 5.97 -0.36
CA ILE A 48 6.74 4.90 0.40
C ILE A 48 8.08 4.63 -0.29
N GLU A 49 9.17 5.00 0.38
CA GLU A 49 10.52 4.76 -0.10
C GLU A 49 11.00 3.41 0.40
N MET A 50 11.27 2.49 -0.52
CA MET A 50 11.61 1.11 -0.23
C MET A 50 13.11 0.90 -0.40
N ASP A 51 13.74 0.20 0.54
CA ASP A 51 15.09 -0.32 0.38
C ASP A 51 15.16 -1.77 0.86
N GLY A 52 15.49 -2.70 -0.04
CA GLY A 52 15.72 -4.09 0.33
C GLY A 52 14.51 -4.79 0.95
N GLY A 53 13.27 -4.37 0.63
CA GLY A 53 12.06 -4.91 1.23
C GLY A 53 11.62 -4.22 2.53
N GLU A 54 12.41 -3.29 3.06
CA GLU A 54 12.02 -2.43 4.18
C GLU A 54 11.51 -1.08 3.65
N ILE A 55 10.64 -0.44 4.42
CA ILE A 55 10.32 0.97 4.25
C ILE A 55 11.44 1.78 4.91
N GLU A 56 12.22 2.48 4.10
CA GLU A 56 13.25 3.42 4.56
C GLU A 56 12.58 4.69 5.10
N SER A 57 11.64 5.23 4.32
CA SER A 57 11.05 6.54 4.57
C SER A 57 9.59 6.62 4.09
N LEU A 58 8.82 7.48 4.76
CA LEU A 58 7.44 7.81 4.42
C LEU A 58 7.39 9.32 4.17
N VAL A 59 7.10 9.72 2.95
CA VAL A 59 7.09 11.14 2.54
C VAL A 59 5.65 11.58 2.26
N PRO A 60 5.00 12.30 3.19
CA PRO A 60 3.68 12.86 2.95
C PRO A 60 3.77 14.02 1.95
N ASN A 61 2.80 14.09 1.04
CA ASN A 61 2.69 15.11 0.00
C ASN A 61 3.98 15.27 -0.82
N PRO A 62 4.45 14.19 -1.49
CA PRO A 62 5.70 14.21 -2.23
C PRO A 62 5.68 15.27 -3.35
N THR A 63 6.77 16.01 -3.47
CA THR A 63 6.97 17.07 -4.48
C THR A 63 7.78 16.58 -5.68
N MET A 64 8.00 17.43 -6.69
CA MET A 64 8.63 17.06 -7.98
C MET A 64 10.00 16.39 -7.89
N ASN A 65 10.71 16.56 -6.77
CA ASN A 65 12.06 16.04 -6.57
C ASN A 65 12.07 14.56 -6.16
N HIS A 66 10.92 14.01 -5.78
CA HIS A 66 10.78 12.63 -5.35
C HIS A 66 10.48 11.73 -6.55
N GLN A 67 10.97 10.50 -6.50
CA GLN A 67 10.82 9.52 -7.58
C GLN A 67 10.08 8.28 -7.07
N TRP A 68 9.18 7.79 -7.90
CA TRP A 68 8.45 6.54 -7.69
C TRP A 68 8.23 5.85 -9.03
N SER A 69 8.12 4.53 -8.99
CA SER A 69 7.93 3.70 -10.18
C SER A 69 6.45 3.52 -10.52
N PHE A 70 5.60 3.42 -9.50
CA PHE A 70 4.17 3.17 -9.63
C PHE A 70 3.40 3.68 -8.39
N GLY A 71 2.08 3.55 -8.39
CA GLY A 71 1.28 3.88 -7.23
C GLY A 71 -0.07 3.18 -7.17
N VAL A 72 -0.75 3.39 -6.06
CA VAL A 72 -2.14 2.94 -5.82
C VAL A 72 -3.00 4.15 -5.49
N GLU A 73 -4.09 4.32 -6.22
CA GLU A 73 -5.03 5.41 -6.05
C GLU A 73 -6.42 4.89 -5.70
N GLY A 74 -7.14 5.61 -4.86
CA GLY A 74 -8.52 5.33 -4.51
C GLY A 74 -9.05 6.41 -3.57
N ASP A 75 -10.37 6.52 -3.47
CA ASP A 75 -10.98 7.34 -2.42
C ASP A 75 -10.80 6.69 -1.04
N ARG A 76 -11.11 7.45 0.01
CA ARG A 76 -10.97 6.96 1.39
C ARG A 76 -11.84 5.73 1.66
N GLU A 77 -13.04 5.69 1.08
CA GLU A 77 -13.96 4.56 1.26
C GLU A 77 -13.40 3.26 0.67
N ALA A 78 -12.80 3.30 -0.53
CA ALA A 78 -12.16 2.15 -1.17
C ALA A 78 -11.01 1.61 -0.31
N TRP A 79 -10.19 2.50 0.26
CA TRP A 79 -9.13 2.10 1.18
C TRP A 79 -9.67 1.49 2.47
N GLU A 80 -10.68 2.10 3.09
CA GLU A 80 -11.36 1.55 4.27
C GLU A 80 -11.91 0.14 4.00
N GLN A 81 -12.45 -0.13 2.80
CA GLN A 81 -12.85 -1.48 2.41
C GLN A 81 -11.67 -2.44 2.27
N PHE A 82 -10.57 -1.98 1.66
CA PHE A 82 -9.38 -2.80 1.40
C PHE A 82 -8.69 -3.26 2.68
N VAL A 83 -8.64 -2.40 3.69
CA VAL A 83 -7.98 -2.67 4.98
C VAL A 83 -8.89 -3.32 6.02
N ARG A 84 -10.13 -3.71 5.71
CA ARG A 84 -10.96 -4.48 6.66
C ARG A 84 -10.33 -5.84 6.98
N GLU A 85 -10.49 -6.32 8.21
CA GLU A 85 -10.10 -7.69 8.60
C GLU A 85 -10.61 -8.74 7.60
N THR A 86 -11.87 -8.63 7.20
CA THR A 86 -12.46 -9.37 6.08
C THR A 86 -12.91 -8.40 4.99
N PRO A 87 -12.07 -8.14 3.97
CA PRO A 87 -12.43 -7.26 2.86
C PRO A 87 -13.64 -7.78 2.09
N PRO A 88 -14.44 -6.91 1.46
CA PRO A 88 -15.44 -7.35 0.49
C PRO A 88 -14.75 -8.00 -0.71
N ALA A 89 -15.53 -8.75 -1.50
CA ALA A 89 -15.05 -9.38 -2.71
C ALA A 89 -14.31 -8.37 -3.62
N PHE A 90 -13.22 -8.81 -4.24
CA PHE A 90 -12.34 -8.01 -5.10
C PHE A 90 -11.48 -6.95 -4.39
N ASN A 91 -11.59 -6.79 -3.07
CA ASN A 91 -10.69 -5.96 -2.26
C ASN A 91 -9.73 -6.80 -1.39
N HIS A 92 -9.60 -8.10 -1.67
CA HIS A 92 -8.59 -8.96 -1.04
C HIS A 92 -7.20 -8.77 -1.65
N GLU A 93 -7.10 -8.46 -2.94
CA GLU A 93 -5.85 -8.25 -3.66
C GLU A 93 -5.95 -7.04 -4.60
N ILE A 94 -4.81 -6.41 -4.88
CA ILE A 94 -4.77 -5.16 -5.63
C ILE A 94 -5.13 -5.34 -7.11
N ILE A 95 -4.80 -6.48 -7.71
CA ILE A 95 -5.08 -6.74 -9.13
C ILE A 95 -6.59 -6.87 -9.37
N ALA A 96 -7.31 -7.53 -8.46
CA ALA A 96 -8.77 -7.64 -8.54
C ALA A 96 -9.45 -6.27 -8.38
N SER A 97 -8.96 -5.45 -7.45
CA SER A 97 -9.46 -4.09 -7.24
C SER A 97 -9.21 -3.23 -8.48
N HIS A 98 -7.98 -3.25 -9.02
CA HIS A 98 -7.62 -2.52 -10.23
C HIS A 98 -8.44 -2.94 -11.45
N TYR A 99 -8.72 -4.24 -11.62
CA TYR A 99 -9.56 -4.72 -12.70
C TYR A 99 -10.98 -4.15 -12.62
N ARG A 100 -11.54 -3.99 -11.41
CA ARG A 100 -12.87 -3.41 -11.19
C ARG A 100 -12.90 -1.95 -11.61
N THR A 101 -11.90 -1.17 -11.22
CA THR A 101 -11.80 0.24 -11.63
C THR A 101 -11.49 0.37 -13.12
N ALA A 102 -10.34 -0.13 -13.59
CA ALA A 102 -9.81 0.16 -14.92
C ALA A 102 -10.50 -0.60 -16.07
N VAL A 103 -11.14 -1.74 -15.80
CA VAL A 103 -11.79 -2.55 -16.86
C VAL A 103 -13.30 -2.54 -16.74
N ARG A 104 -13.85 -2.59 -15.51
CA ARG A 104 -15.30 -2.56 -15.30
C ARG A 104 -15.88 -1.15 -15.13
N ASN A 105 -15.03 -0.12 -14.92
CA ASN A 105 -15.46 1.23 -14.58
C ASN A 105 -16.40 1.24 -13.36
N GLU A 106 -16.07 0.42 -12.37
CA GLU A 106 -16.78 0.36 -11.09
C GLU A 106 -16.07 1.28 -10.07
N ASP A 107 -16.83 2.11 -9.37
CA ASP A 107 -16.34 2.93 -8.26
C ASP A 107 -16.10 2.09 -6.99
N GLY A 108 -15.43 2.65 -5.98
CA GLY A 108 -15.21 1.99 -4.68
C GLY A 108 -14.10 0.93 -4.68
N HIS A 109 -13.23 0.96 -5.68
CA HIS A 109 -12.08 0.06 -5.85
C HIS A 109 -10.80 0.85 -6.12
N LEU A 110 -9.66 0.22 -5.82
CA LEU A 110 -8.34 0.82 -5.96
C LEU A 110 -7.80 0.64 -7.38
N GLU A 111 -7.03 1.61 -7.87
CA GLU A 111 -6.41 1.63 -9.18
C GLU A 111 -4.89 1.66 -9.10
N LEU A 112 -4.22 0.87 -9.94
CA LEU A 112 -2.77 0.88 -10.13
C LEU A 112 -2.37 1.86 -11.23
N THR A 113 -1.31 2.62 -10.98
CA THR A 113 -0.75 3.61 -11.92
C THR A 113 0.76 3.41 -12.12
N GLY A 114 1.33 3.93 -13.22
CA GLY A 114 2.78 3.98 -13.44
C GLY A 114 3.37 2.83 -14.26
N ASP A 115 4.60 2.42 -13.95
CA ASP A 115 5.35 1.41 -14.73
C ASP A 115 4.86 -0.01 -14.44
N ASN A 116 4.03 -0.52 -15.33
CA ASN A 116 3.51 -1.89 -15.29
C ASN A 116 4.62 -2.96 -15.22
N LYS A 117 5.74 -2.78 -15.93
CA LYS A 117 6.80 -3.80 -15.93
C LYS A 117 7.40 -3.91 -14.54
N LYS A 118 7.74 -2.79 -13.90
CA LYS A 118 8.26 -2.77 -12.54
C LYS A 118 7.26 -3.34 -11.55
N LEU A 119 5.99 -2.92 -11.63
CA LEU A 119 4.93 -3.45 -10.77
C LEU A 119 4.86 -4.99 -10.85
N PHE A 120 4.81 -5.57 -12.05
CA PHE A 120 4.71 -7.03 -12.21
C PHE A 120 6.00 -7.77 -11.83
N GLN A 121 7.18 -7.15 -11.95
CA GLN A 121 8.43 -7.72 -11.47
C GLN A 121 8.46 -7.87 -9.95
N HIS A 122 7.79 -6.97 -9.22
CA HIS A 122 7.77 -6.93 -7.75
C HIS A 122 6.41 -7.30 -7.13
N LEU A 123 5.46 -7.78 -7.92
CA LEU A 123 4.05 -7.90 -7.53
C LEU A 123 3.82 -8.63 -6.21
N ARG A 124 4.57 -9.69 -5.91
CA ARG A 124 4.38 -10.43 -4.65
C ARG A 124 4.77 -9.61 -3.42
N ALA A 125 5.95 -9.00 -3.44
CA ALA A 125 6.42 -8.16 -2.33
C ALA A 125 5.53 -6.92 -2.20
N PHE A 126 5.16 -6.31 -3.33
CA PHE A 126 4.25 -5.18 -3.34
C PHE A 126 2.83 -5.52 -2.85
N GLN A 127 2.25 -6.66 -3.26
CA GLN A 127 0.97 -7.10 -2.72
C GLN A 127 1.08 -7.34 -1.20
N ARG A 128 2.19 -7.92 -0.73
CA ARG A 128 2.42 -8.12 0.70
C ARG A 128 2.49 -6.79 1.46
N THR A 129 3.15 -5.76 0.94
CA THR A 129 3.16 -4.44 1.61
C THR A 129 1.76 -3.82 1.68
N LEU A 130 0.88 -4.07 0.71
CA LEU A 130 -0.52 -3.64 0.78
C LEU A 130 -1.33 -4.48 1.78
N ASP A 131 -1.12 -5.79 1.84
CA ASP A 131 -1.77 -6.66 2.82
C ASP A 131 -1.36 -6.31 4.27
N LEU A 132 -0.13 -5.85 4.47
CA LEU A 132 0.35 -5.40 5.77
C LEU A 132 -0.31 -4.10 6.24
N MET A 133 -0.92 -3.29 5.34
CA MET A 133 -1.78 -2.18 5.76
C MET A 133 -3.01 -2.67 6.51
N ARG A 134 -3.57 -3.82 6.10
CA ARG A 134 -4.68 -4.48 6.81
C ARG A 134 -4.23 -4.93 8.19
N VAL A 135 -3.04 -5.53 8.30
CA VAL A 135 -2.49 -5.93 9.61
C VAL A 135 -2.27 -4.71 10.50
N ALA A 136 -1.63 -3.66 10.00
CA ALA A 136 -1.43 -2.42 10.75
C ALA A 136 -2.75 -1.77 11.20
N HIS A 137 -3.79 -1.83 10.37
CA HIS A 137 -5.09 -1.24 10.67
C HIS A 137 -5.93 -2.05 11.68
N ASN A 138 -5.92 -3.39 11.61
CA ASN A 138 -6.79 -4.21 12.48
C ASN A 138 -6.06 -4.79 13.71
N ASP A 139 -4.74 -5.02 13.63
CA ASP A 139 -3.93 -5.69 14.66
C ASP A 139 -2.76 -4.84 15.19
N GLY A 140 -2.47 -3.69 14.56
CA GLY A 140 -1.34 -2.79 14.89
C GLY A 140 -1.45 -1.99 16.19
N GLY A 141 -2.30 -2.45 17.12
CA GLY A 141 -2.40 -1.96 18.49
C GLY A 141 -2.54 -3.13 19.46
N SER A 142 -1.54 -4.02 19.49
CA SER A 142 -1.42 -5.09 20.50
C SER A 142 -0.19 -4.86 21.37
#